data_AF-A0AAV4FXJ8-F1
#
_entry.id   AF-A0AAV4FXJ8-F1
#
_cell.length_a   1.000
_cell.length_b   1.000
_cell.length_c   1.000
_cell.angle_alpha   90.00
_cell.angle_beta   90.00
_cell.angle_gamma   90.00
#
_symmetry.space_group_name_H-M   'P 1'
#
loop_
_entity.id
_entity.type
_entity.pdbx_description
1 polymer ?
#
loop_
_entity_poly.entity_id
_entity_poly.type
_entity_poly.pdbx_seq_one_letter_code
_entity_poly.pdbx_strand_id
1 'polypeptide(L)'
;MLRGGIDWSLQFHWIEVHSKSRSSPSSDFTMPIKSPIQSGAVFAVRRDFFSWLGKYDSSIGATGVEDIDLSLRAWLCGGQVDIVPCSRVGLIQTSRKQLGVQRVPFSTYLMGAKKVAELWLDEYKRFFYAVRPSARMQPLSNLTSSRRLREKNKCGGFKWFLSSVYPQLLPLVSDEIGFGTISQQENCVDLVPGQMPLIAKVRECKDGKDSQEWSWRKKGMIVSNGMCLTSDLDTMHGFVVVQFCKDPSSQGWYRNGLKIVHQQSNFCLDSKRGDVGLIIAECVENSPTQTWYISSEVAGPPNPEHDFTFAEEKAQL
;
A
#
# COMPACT_ATOMS: atom_id res chain seq x y z
N MET A 1 -18.85 -0.68 -21.36
CA MET A 1 -19.34 0.42 -20.49
C MET A 1 -18.31 0.63 -19.40
N LEU A 2 -18.00 1.88 -19.06
CA LEU A 2 -16.93 2.21 -18.12
C LEU A 2 -17.51 2.73 -16.81
N ARG A 3 -16.80 2.49 -15.71
CA ARG A 3 -17.02 3.15 -14.42
C ARG A 3 -15.69 3.66 -13.87
N GLY A 4 -15.74 4.54 -12.87
CA GLY A 4 -14.55 5.12 -12.26
C GLY A 4 -13.94 4.22 -11.20
N GLY A 5 -12.63 4.06 -11.24
CA GLY A 5 -11.84 3.31 -10.27
C GLY A 5 -10.58 4.06 -9.88
N ILE A 6 -9.86 3.48 -8.94
CA ILE A 6 -8.51 3.88 -8.54
C ILE A 6 -7.58 2.66 -8.58
N ASP A 7 -6.30 2.94 -8.72
CA ASP A 7 -5.25 1.99 -8.36
C ASP A 7 -4.74 2.27 -6.93
N TRP A 8 -3.82 1.44 -6.45
CA TRP A 8 -3.19 1.68 -5.15
C TRP A 8 -2.39 2.98 -5.11
N SER A 9 -2.02 3.56 -6.25
CA SER A 9 -1.33 4.85 -6.27
C SER A 9 -2.25 6.05 -5.98
N LEU A 10 -3.55 5.79 -5.73
CA LEU A 10 -4.65 6.74 -5.57
C LEU A 10 -4.87 7.61 -6.81
N GLN A 11 -4.58 7.06 -8.00
CA GLN A 11 -4.88 7.73 -9.26
C GLN A 11 -6.19 7.21 -9.84
N PHE A 12 -7.03 8.15 -10.30
CA PHE A 12 -8.26 7.82 -11.01
C PHE A 12 -7.95 7.19 -12.37
N HIS A 13 -8.68 6.13 -12.70
CA HIS A 13 -8.75 5.59 -14.06
C HIS A 13 -10.15 5.03 -14.35
N TRP A 14 -10.45 4.89 -15.64
CA TRP A 14 -11.65 4.19 -16.08
C TRP A 14 -11.43 2.68 -16.01
N ILE A 15 -12.43 1.94 -15.54
CA ILE A 15 -12.45 0.48 -15.52
C ILE A 15 -13.65 -0.03 -16.31
N GLU A 16 -13.46 -1.16 -16.99
CA GLU A 16 -14.54 -1.84 -17.69
C GLU A 16 -15.52 -2.50 -16.70
N VAL A 17 -16.81 -2.36 -17.00
CA VAL A 17 -17.85 -3.08 -16.27
C VAL A 17 -17.91 -4.50 -16.81
N HIS A 18 -17.33 -5.46 -16.08
CA HIS A 18 -17.33 -6.88 -16.46
C HIS A 18 -18.75 -7.47 -16.54
N SER A 19 -18.97 -8.33 -17.54
CA SER A 19 -20.27 -8.94 -17.87
C SER A 19 -20.86 -9.87 -16.79
N LYS A 20 -20.06 -10.35 -15.83
CA LYS A 20 -20.57 -11.25 -14.77
C LYS A 20 -21.52 -10.57 -13.77
N SER A 21 -21.53 -9.23 -13.66
CA SER A 21 -22.61 -8.52 -12.94
C SER A 21 -23.90 -8.36 -13.78
N ARG A 22 -23.87 -8.81 -15.04
CA ARG A 22 -24.94 -8.72 -16.03
C ARG A 22 -25.45 -10.10 -16.46
N SER A 23 -25.24 -11.15 -15.66
CA SER A 23 -25.66 -12.52 -15.98
C SER A 23 -27.18 -12.72 -16.07
N SER A 24 -27.99 -11.67 -15.84
CA SER A 24 -29.40 -11.66 -16.17
C SER A 24 -29.61 -11.12 -17.59
N PRO A 25 -30.23 -11.88 -18.51
CA PRO A 25 -30.52 -11.46 -19.90
C PRO A 25 -31.40 -10.19 -20.03
N SER A 26 -31.86 -9.64 -18.91
CA SER A 26 -32.76 -8.50 -18.78
C SER A 26 -32.10 -7.22 -18.22
N SER A 27 -30.76 -7.11 -18.18
CA SER A 27 -30.11 -5.91 -17.63
C SER A 27 -30.28 -4.72 -18.58
N ASP A 28 -31.33 -3.93 -18.34
CA ASP A 28 -31.57 -2.66 -19.01
C ASP A 28 -30.32 -1.76 -18.97
N PHE A 29 -29.78 -1.44 -20.14
CA PHE A 29 -28.57 -0.63 -20.31
C PHE A 29 -28.74 0.83 -19.83
N THR A 30 -29.97 1.24 -19.52
CA THR A 30 -30.29 2.57 -18.98
C THR A 30 -30.22 2.64 -17.46
N MET A 31 -30.14 1.50 -16.76
CA MET A 31 -30.08 1.46 -15.30
C MET A 31 -28.79 2.10 -14.76
N PRO A 32 -28.86 2.79 -13.60
CA PRO A 32 -27.69 3.34 -12.93
C PRO A 32 -26.62 2.28 -12.63
N ILE A 33 -25.35 2.66 -12.75
CA ILE A 33 -24.21 1.78 -12.53
C ILE A 33 -23.41 2.28 -11.33
N LYS A 34 -23.26 1.42 -10.33
CA LYS A 34 -22.42 1.69 -9.16
C LYS A 34 -20.96 1.84 -9.55
N SER A 35 -20.40 3.00 -9.24
CA SER A 35 -19.01 3.37 -9.49
C SER A 35 -18.24 3.48 -8.18
N PRO A 36 -17.10 2.78 -8.01
CA PRO A 36 -16.26 2.95 -6.83
C PRO A 36 -15.86 4.41 -6.59
N ILE A 37 -15.47 5.11 -7.66
CA ILE A 37 -14.97 6.47 -7.61
C ILE A 37 -15.66 7.32 -8.69
N GLN A 38 -15.97 8.58 -8.39
CA GLN A 38 -16.46 9.54 -9.37
C GLN A 38 -15.32 10.17 -10.18
N SER A 39 -15.60 10.61 -11.41
CA SER A 39 -14.61 11.32 -12.24
C SER A 39 -14.35 12.76 -11.78
N GLY A 40 -15.22 13.32 -10.92
CA GLY A 40 -15.07 14.63 -10.29
C GLY A 40 -15.58 15.82 -11.08
N ALA A 41 -15.60 15.72 -12.41
CA ALA A 41 -15.90 16.87 -13.25
C ALA A 41 -17.38 17.29 -13.24
N VAL A 42 -18.30 16.32 -13.13
CA VAL A 42 -19.75 16.55 -13.11
C VAL A 42 -20.40 15.52 -12.21
N PHE A 43 -21.15 15.98 -11.21
CA PHE A 43 -21.97 15.14 -10.36
C PHE A 43 -23.17 15.93 -9.82
N ALA A 44 -24.18 15.21 -9.35
CA ALA A 44 -25.32 15.78 -8.65
C ALA A 44 -25.42 15.15 -7.26
N VAL A 45 -25.64 15.97 -6.24
CA VAL A 45 -25.77 15.51 -4.86
C VAL A 45 -26.81 16.34 -4.13
N ARG A 46 -27.58 15.71 -3.23
CA ARG A 46 -28.52 16.42 -2.37
C ARG A 46 -27.75 17.33 -1.41
N ARG A 47 -28.13 18.61 -1.30
CA ARG A 47 -27.37 19.64 -0.57
C ARG A 47 -27.17 19.30 0.92
N ASP A 48 -28.20 18.78 1.57
CA ASP A 48 -28.18 18.32 2.95
C ASP A 48 -27.23 17.12 3.11
N PHE A 49 -27.27 16.14 2.20
CA PHE A 49 -26.37 15.00 2.20
C PHE A 49 -24.91 15.42 1.97
N PHE A 50 -24.65 16.33 1.03
CA PHE A 50 -23.32 16.89 0.81
C PHE A 50 -22.78 17.63 2.05
N SER A 51 -23.65 18.36 2.75
CA SER A 51 -23.29 19.03 3.99
C SER A 51 -23.05 18.04 5.13
N TRP A 52 -23.84 16.97 5.20
CA TRP A 52 -23.68 15.89 6.18
C TRP A 52 -22.39 15.08 5.98
N LEU A 53 -21.96 14.87 4.73
CA LEU A 53 -20.66 14.30 4.38
C LEU A 53 -19.47 15.24 4.67
N GLY A 54 -19.72 16.47 5.12
CA GLY A 54 -18.67 17.45 5.42
C GLY A 54 -18.15 18.22 4.21
N LYS A 55 -18.90 18.28 3.10
CA LYS A 55 -18.52 18.99 1.85
C LYS A 55 -17.15 18.54 1.34
N TYR A 56 -16.43 19.35 0.56
CA TYR A 56 -15.01 19.07 0.30
C TYR A 56 -14.17 19.40 1.54
N ASP A 57 -13.20 18.55 1.87
CA ASP A 57 -12.24 18.83 2.93
C ASP A 57 -11.30 19.95 2.44
N SER A 58 -11.45 21.15 3.03
CA SER A 58 -10.68 22.34 2.66
C SER A 58 -9.18 22.15 2.81
N SER A 59 -8.74 21.21 3.65
CA SER A 59 -7.33 20.90 3.87
C SER A 59 -6.79 19.80 2.96
N ILE A 60 -7.64 19.13 2.17
CA ILE A 60 -7.22 18.37 0.98
C ILE A 60 -7.09 19.33 -0.21
N GLY A 61 -8.00 20.31 -0.34
CA GLY A 61 -7.93 21.34 -1.38
C GLY A 61 -7.88 20.76 -2.80
N ALA A 62 -7.38 21.55 -3.75
CA ALA A 62 -7.22 21.15 -5.16
C ALA A 62 -5.92 20.35 -5.39
N THR A 63 -5.81 19.20 -4.73
CA THR A 63 -4.63 18.31 -4.80
C THR A 63 -4.74 17.24 -5.89
N GLY A 64 -5.92 17.07 -6.50
CA GLY A 64 -6.21 16.05 -7.51
C GLY A 64 -6.71 14.72 -6.94
N VAL A 65 -7.08 14.70 -5.65
CA VAL A 65 -7.67 13.53 -4.97
C VAL A 65 -8.97 13.86 -4.23
N GLU A 66 -9.48 15.09 -4.39
CA GLU A 66 -10.70 15.59 -3.76
C GLU A 66 -11.93 14.72 -4.07
N ASP A 67 -12.00 14.20 -5.29
CA ASP A 67 -13.13 13.39 -5.75
C ASP A 67 -13.03 11.94 -5.29
N ILE A 68 -11.80 11.45 -5.11
CA ILE A 68 -11.52 10.15 -4.49
C ILE A 68 -11.95 10.20 -3.02
N ASP A 69 -11.52 11.23 -2.30
CA ASP A 69 -11.90 11.46 -0.91
C ASP A 69 -13.43 11.53 -0.72
N LEU A 70 -14.12 12.32 -1.56
CA LEU A 70 -15.57 12.45 -1.49
C LEU A 70 -16.29 11.13 -1.85
N SER A 71 -15.78 10.37 -2.83
CA SER A 71 -16.34 9.07 -3.20
C SER A 71 -16.21 8.04 -2.08
N LEU A 72 -15.03 7.96 -1.46
CA LEU A 72 -14.79 7.06 -0.33
C LEU A 72 -15.69 7.43 0.85
N ARG A 73 -15.84 8.73 1.16
CA ARG A 73 -16.78 9.20 2.17
C ARG A 73 -18.21 8.80 1.88
N ALA A 74 -18.68 9.00 0.64
CA ALA A 74 -20.04 8.62 0.26
C ALA A 74 -20.27 7.14 0.50
N TRP A 75 -19.39 6.25 0.02
CA TRP A 75 -19.54 4.81 0.18
C TRP A 75 -19.42 4.35 1.63
N LEU A 76 -18.37 4.78 2.33
CA LEU A 76 -18.09 4.31 3.68
C LEU A 76 -19.12 4.83 4.69
N CYS A 77 -19.73 5.98 4.46
CA CYS A 77 -20.73 6.56 5.36
C CYS A 77 -22.18 6.25 4.96
N GLY A 78 -22.41 5.20 4.14
CA GLY A 78 -23.76 4.67 3.86
C GLY A 78 -24.48 5.26 2.64
N GLY A 79 -23.78 6.07 1.83
CA GLY A 79 -24.22 6.50 0.51
C GLY A 79 -23.69 5.61 -0.62
N GLN A 80 -23.82 6.10 -1.85
CA GLN A 80 -23.31 5.44 -3.04
C GLN A 80 -22.94 6.46 -4.12
N VAL A 81 -22.17 6.02 -5.10
CA VAL A 81 -21.80 6.80 -6.29
C VAL A 81 -22.30 6.03 -7.51
N ASP A 82 -23.15 6.68 -8.30
CA ASP A 82 -23.77 6.08 -9.48
C ASP A 82 -23.46 6.87 -10.75
N ILE A 83 -23.21 6.15 -11.84
CA ILE A 83 -23.21 6.68 -13.20
C ILE A 83 -24.59 6.44 -13.78
N VAL A 84 -25.29 7.50 -14.19
CA VAL A 84 -26.66 7.43 -14.73
C VAL A 84 -26.61 7.53 -16.26
N PRO A 85 -26.78 6.43 -17.02
CA PRO A 85 -26.56 6.41 -18.48
C PRO A 85 -27.47 7.35 -19.29
N CYS A 86 -28.67 7.62 -18.75
CA CYS A 86 -29.65 8.55 -19.35
C CYS A 86 -29.31 10.03 -19.14
N SER A 87 -28.44 10.36 -18.17
CA SER A 87 -27.97 11.74 -17.96
C SER A 87 -26.65 11.92 -18.69
N ARG A 88 -26.66 12.71 -19.76
CA ARG A 88 -25.48 12.90 -20.62
C ARG A 88 -25.05 14.36 -20.62
N VAL A 89 -23.79 14.60 -20.28
CA VAL A 89 -23.15 15.91 -20.31
C VAL A 89 -21.85 15.78 -21.09
N GLY A 90 -21.70 16.60 -22.14
CA GLY A 90 -20.45 16.67 -22.90
C GLY A 90 -19.44 17.58 -22.19
N LEU A 91 -18.22 17.08 -21.95
CA LEU A 91 -17.13 17.88 -21.41
C LEU A 91 -16.08 18.17 -22.49
N ILE A 92 -15.76 19.45 -22.65
CA ILE A 92 -14.67 19.88 -23.54
C ILE A 92 -13.36 19.75 -22.76
N GLN A 93 -12.53 18.79 -23.16
CA GLN A 93 -11.19 18.64 -22.61
C GLN A 93 -10.20 19.53 -23.37
N THR A 94 -10.00 20.75 -22.86
CA THR A 94 -8.98 21.67 -23.38
C THR A 94 -7.65 21.39 -22.69
N SER A 95 -6.53 21.50 -23.44
CA SER A 95 -5.20 21.36 -22.84
C SER A 95 -4.99 22.40 -21.74
N ARG A 96 -4.54 21.97 -20.55
CA ARG A 96 -4.21 22.89 -19.44
C ARG A 96 -3.22 23.97 -19.86
N LYS A 97 -2.31 23.64 -20.79
CA LYS A 97 -1.35 24.59 -21.38
C LYS A 97 -2.05 25.71 -22.17
N GLN A 98 -3.14 25.39 -22.86
CA GLN A 98 -3.94 26.38 -23.61
C GLN A 98 -4.77 27.28 -22.69
N LEU A 99 -5.16 26.79 -21.51
CA LEU A 99 -5.92 27.55 -20.51
C LEU A 99 -5.04 28.34 -19.52
N GLY A 100 -3.70 28.29 -19.68
CA GLY A 100 -2.78 28.93 -18.74
C GLY A 100 -2.80 28.34 -17.31
N VAL A 101 -3.41 27.17 -17.13
CA VAL A 101 -3.56 26.53 -15.81
C VAL A 101 -2.27 25.76 -15.48
N GLN A 102 -1.60 26.16 -14.41
CA GLN A 102 -0.41 25.46 -13.93
C GLN A 102 -0.75 24.04 -13.47
N ARG A 103 0.15 23.09 -13.73
CA ARG A 103 -0.01 21.73 -13.20
C ARG A 103 0.13 21.77 -11.68
N VAL A 104 -0.78 21.08 -10.99
CA VAL A 104 -0.63 20.79 -9.55
C VAL A 104 0.73 20.12 -9.36
N PRO A 105 1.61 20.66 -8.50
CA PRO A 105 2.89 20.04 -8.21
C PRO A 105 2.69 18.61 -7.72
N PHE A 106 3.57 17.70 -8.13
CA PHE A 106 3.44 16.30 -7.73
C PHE A 106 3.53 16.13 -6.20
N SER A 107 4.29 16.97 -5.51
CA SER A 107 4.34 17.03 -4.03
C SER A 107 2.97 17.36 -3.42
N THR A 108 2.24 18.31 -4.00
CA THR A 108 0.88 18.69 -3.58
C THR A 108 -0.08 17.51 -3.73
N TYR A 109 -0.02 16.78 -4.85
CA TYR A 109 -0.76 15.53 -5.03
C TYR A 109 -0.41 14.50 -3.95
N LEU A 110 0.88 14.26 -3.68
CA LEU A 110 1.31 13.28 -2.68
C LEU A 110 0.83 13.66 -1.26
N MET A 111 0.81 14.94 -0.90
CA MET A 111 0.26 15.40 0.39
C MET A 111 -1.24 15.09 0.51
N GLY A 112 -2.01 15.38 -0.54
CA GLY A 112 -3.44 15.06 -0.58
C GLY A 112 -3.69 13.56 -0.53
N ALA A 113 -2.98 12.78 -1.36
CA ALA A 113 -3.09 11.33 -1.42
C ALA A 113 -2.70 10.67 -0.08
N LYS A 114 -1.63 11.15 0.58
CA LYS A 114 -1.25 10.72 1.93
C LYS A 114 -2.39 10.92 2.91
N LYS A 115 -3.04 12.08 2.87
CA LYS A 115 -4.15 12.40 3.75
C LYS A 115 -5.35 11.47 3.52
N VAL A 116 -5.73 11.23 2.26
CA VAL A 116 -6.80 10.27 1.91
C VAL A 116 -6.45 8.86 2.40
N ALA A 117 -5.19 8.44 2.22
CA ALA A 117 -4.71 7.15 2.67
C ALA A 117 -4.85 6.97 4.20
N GLU A 118 -4.38 7.94 4.98
CA GLU A 118 -4.45 7.92 6.45
C GLU A 118 -5.87 8.05 7.00
N LEU A 119 -6.82 8.59 6.24
CA LEU A 119 -8.21 8.76 6.68
C LEU A 119 -9.11 7.58 6.34
N TRP A 120 -8.95 7.00 5.16
CA TRP A 120 -9.97 6.13 4.56
C TRP A 120 -9.50 4.73 4.21
N LEU A 121 -8.18 4.49 4.07
CA LEU A 121 -7.68 3.18 3.64
C LEU A 121 -7.41 2.20 4.79
N ASP A 122 -7.53 2.63 6.06
CA ASP A 122 -7.26 1.80 7.23
C ASP A 122 -5.90 1.06 7.12
N GLU A 123 -5.86 -0.24 7.42
CA GLU A 123 -4.68 -1.11 7.25
C GLU A 123 -4.19 -1.23 5.80
N TYR A 124 -5.03 -0.92 4.80
CA TYR A 124 -4.71 -1.02 3.37
C TYR A 124 -3.87 0.18 2.89
N LYS A 125 -3.69 1.22 3.71
CA LYS A 125 -2.79 2.35 3.41
C LYS A 125 -1.37 1.88 3.09
N ARG A 126 -0.95 0.71 3.62
CA ARG A 126 0.33 0.06 3.30
C ARG A 126 0.54 -0.16 1.81
N PHE A 127 -0.51 -0.49 1.03
CA PHE A 127 -0.41 -0.66 -0.42
C PHE A 127 -0.22 0.66 -1.15
N PHE A 128 -0.94 1.70 -0.74
CA PHE A 128 -0.74 3.03 -1.30
C PHE A 128 0.69 3.45 -1.18
N TYR A 129 1.19 3.29 0.03
CA TYR A 129 2.54 3.67 0.30
C TYR A 129 3.60 2.70 -0.24
N ALA A 130 3.21 1.48 -0.62
CA ALA A 130 4.06 0.56 -1.37
C ALA A 130 4.29 1.07 -2.80
N VAL A 131 3.24 1.61 -3.42
CA VAL A 131 3.32 2.18 -4.78
C VAL A 131 3.87 3.61 -4.77
N ARG A 132 3.65 4.37 -3.69
CA ARG A 132 4.10 5.77 -3.54
C ARG A 132 4.93 5.96 -2.26
N PRO A 133 6.17 5.45 -2.17
CA PRO A 133 6.91 5.50 -0.91
C PRO A 133 7.32 6.93 -0.52
N SER A 134 7.51 7.80 -1.51
CA SER A 134 7.83 9.23 -1.32
C SER A 134 6.73 10.03 -0.63
N ALA A 135 5.49 9.52 -0.60
CA ALA A 135 4.40 10.14 0.15
C ALA A 135 4.70 10.18 1.66
N ARG A 136 5.53 9.29 2.19
CA ARG A 136 5.87 9.29 3.62
C ARG A 136 6.59 10.53 4.08
N MET A 137 7.52 11.01 3.26
CA MET A 137 8.30 12.21 3.55
C MET A 137 7.47 13.49 3.41
N GLN A 138 6.24 13.40 2.88
CA GLN A 138 5.37 14.56 2.81
C GLN A 138 4.79 14.90 4.19
N PRO A 139 4.65 16.19 4.53
CA PRO A 139 3.98 16.60 5.75
C PRO A 139 2.52 16.13 5.73
N LEU A 140 2.02 15.68 6.87
CA LEU A 140 0.62 15.30 7.07
C LEU A 140 -0.07 16.41 7.86
N SER A 141 -1.14 16.99 7.29
CA SER A 141 -1.96 17.97 7.98
C SER A 141 -2.81 17.32 9.08
N ASN A 142 -3.27 18.13 10.05
CA ASN A 142 -4.08 17.62 11.15
C ASN A 142 -5.36 16.94 10.64
N LEU A 143 -5.59 15.69 11.08
CA LEU A 143 -6.72 14.85 10.67
C LEU A 143 -7.87 14.82 11.69
N THR A 144 -7.77 15.57 12.78
CA THR A 144 -8.71 15.47 13.93
C THR A 144 -10.15 15.74 13.54
N SER A 145 -10.42 16.78 12.74
CA SER A 145 -11.78 17.11 12.28
C SER A 145 -12.37 16.02 11.38
N SER A 146 -11.58 15.52 10.42
CA SER A 146 -12.00 14.48 9.49
C SER A 146 -12.25 13.13 10.20
N ARG A 147 -11.43 12.78 11.21
CA ARG A 147 -11.65 11.61 12.06
C ARG A 147 -12.94 11.72 12.90
N ARG A 148 -13.18 12.86 13.54
CA ARG A 148 -14.43 13.13 14.27
C ARG A 148 -15.66 13.01 13.37
N LEU A 149 -15.56 13.46 12.13
CA LEU A 149 -16.64 13.31 11.16
C LEU A 149 -16.91 11.83 10.83
N ARG A 150 -15.83 11.06 10.58
CA ARG A 150 -15.90 9.61 10.32
C ARG A 150 -16.59 8.86 11.48
N GLU A 151 -16.23 9.19 12.71
CA GLU A 151 -16.83 8.63 13.93
C GLU A 151 -18.30 9.05 14.09
N LYS A 152 -18.58 10.36 13.97
CA LYS A 152 -19.94 10.93 14.09
C LYS A 152 -20.91 10.28 13.11
N ASN A 153 -20.47 10.06 11.88
CA ASN A 153 -21.29 9.49 10.81
C ASN A 153 -21.27 7.95 10.80
N LYS A 154 -20.56 7.31 11.75
CA LYS A 154 -20.44 5.85 11.89
C LYS A 154 -20.04 5.17 10.57
N CYS A 155 -19.06 5.76 9.88
CA CYS A 155 -18.63 5.23 8.58
C CYS A 155 -17.94 3.87 8.74
N GLY A 156 -18.16 2.98 7.78
CA GLY A 156 -17.54 1.65 7.71
C GLY A 156 -16.04 1.69 7.45
N GLY A 157 -15.44 0.49 7.45
CA GLY A 157 -14.03 0.28 7.15
C GLY A 157 -13.75 0.03 5.67
N PHE A 158 -12.51 0.27 5.25
CA PHE A 158 -12.08 0.09 3.87
C PHE A 158 -12.17 -1.36 3.37
N LYS A 159 -12.04 -2.33 4.28
CA LYS A 159 -12.27 -3.76 3.99
C LYS A 159 -13.67 -4.03 3.42
N TRP A 160 -14.69 -3.33 3.92
CA TRP A 160 -16.05 -3.43 3.39
C TRP A 160 -16.13 -2.83 1.97
N PHE A 161 -15.48 -1.69 1.75
CA PHE A 161 -15.41 -1.08 0.42
C PHE A 161 -14.77 -2.01 -0.61
N LEU A 162 -13.65 -2.66 -0.27
CA LEU A 162 -13.02 -3.64 -1.16
C LEU A 162 -13.94 -4.84 -1.42
N SER A 163 -14.57 -5.42 -0.40
CA SER A 163 -15.42 -6.61 -0.61
C SER A 163 -16.73 -6.33 -1.33
N SER A 164 -17.35 -5.15 -1.09
CA SER A 164 -18.73 -4.86 -1.53
C SER A 164 -18.81 -3.90 -2.72
N VAL A 165 -17.87 -2.95 -2.83
CA VAL A 165 -17.93 -1.87 -3.84
C VAL A 165 -16.90 -2.10 -4.95
N TYR A 166 -15.66 -2.39 -4.57
CA TYR A 166 -14.54 -2.50 -5.51
C TYR A 166 -13.67 -3.77 -5.32
N PRO A 167 -14.25 -4.97 -5.49
CA PRO A 167 -13.51 -6.24 -5.29
C PRO A 167 -12.44 -6.50 -6.34
N GLN A 168 -12.45 -5.77 -7.45
CA GLN A 168 -11.41 -5.85 -8.48
C GLN A 168 -10.12 -5.10 -8.09
N LEU A 169 -10.17 -4.23 -7.07
CA LEU A 169 -8.97 -3.60 -6.51
C LEU A 169 -8.25 -4.63 -5.63
N LEU A 170 -7.54 -5.55 -6.28
CA LEU A 170 -6.83 -6.63 -5.61
C LEU A 170 -5.69 -6.04 -4.75
N PRO A 171 -5.61 -6.38 -3.45
CA PRO A 171 -4.44 -6.09 -2.64
C PRO A 171 -3.18 -6.62 -3.32
N LEU A 172 -2.07 -5.89 -3.22
CA LEU A 172 -0.80 -6.34 -3.81
C LEU A 172 -0.28 -7.65 -3.19
N VAL A 173 -0.87 -8.12 -2.09
CA VAL A 173 -0.51 -9.23 -1.18
C VAL A 173 -0.59 -10.64 -1.78
N SER A 174 -0.88 -10.86 -3.08
CA SER A 174 -0.84 -12.26 -3.57
C SER A 174 0.56 -12.89 -3.48
N ASP A 175 1.59 -12.06 -3.24
CA ASP A 175 2.98 -12.44 -3.07
C ASP A 175 3.53 -12.31 -1.64
N GLU A 176 2.73 -12.00 -0.61
CA GLU A 176 3.25 -11.90 0.77
C GLU A 176 3.43 -13.29 1.38
N ILE A 177 4.65 -13.62 1.81
CA ILE A 177 4.98 -14.85 2.54
C ILE A 177 5.23 -14.61 4.03
N GLY A 178 5.45 -13.36 4.42
CA GLY A 178 5.66 -12.99 5.82
C GLY A 178 5.17 -11.58 6.11
N PHE A 179 4.66 -11.35 7.31
CA PHE A 179 4.15 -10.06 7.74
C PHE A 179 4.30 -9.86 9.25
N GLY A 180 4.46 -8.61 9.66
CA GLY A 180 4.49 -8.20 11.06
C GLY A 180 5.83 -7.58 11.43
N THR A 181 6.32 -7.89 12.62
CA THR A 181 7.61 -7.40 13.11
C THR A 181 8.71 -8.39 12.79
N ILE A 182 9.92 -7.88 12.51
CA ILE A 182 11.15 -8.67 12.48
C ILE A 182 11.83 -8.43 13.82
N SER A 183 11.91 -9.45 14.67
CA SER A 183 12.34 -9.31 16.06
C SER A 183 13.48 -10.23 16.46
N GLN A 184 14.20 -9.77 17.49
CA GLN A 184 15.18 -10.51 18.27
C GLN A 184 14.79 -10.33 19.73
N GLN A 185 14.13 -11.34 20.30
CA GLN A 185 13.58 -11.29 21.65
C GLN A 185 12.62 -10.08 21.80
N GLU A 186 12.93 -9.12 22.67
CA GLU A 186 12.12 -7.92 22.93
C GLU A 186 12.42 -6.74 21.98
N ASN A 187 13.39 -6.90 21.08
CA ASN A 187 13.77 -5.85 20.15
C ASN A 187 13.29 -6.14 18.72
N CYS A 188 12.82 -5.10 18.04
CA CYS A 188 12.30 -5.14 16.69
C CYS A 188 13.14 -4.27 15.76
N VAL A 189 13.23 -4.68 14.49
CA VAL A 189 13.76 -3.84 13.42
C VAL A 189 12.82 -2.65 13.22
N ASP A 190 13.34 -1.45 13.42
CA ASP A 190 12.60 -0.21 13.44
C ASP A 190 13.22 0.78 12.43
N LEU A 191 12.38 1.27 11.53
CA LEU A 191 12.77 2.30 10.58
C LEU A 191 12.85 3.66 11.29
N VAL A 192 13.99 4.33 11.23
CA VAL A 192 14.16 5.67 11.81
C VAL A 192 13.91 6.73 10.73
N PRO A 193 12.75 7.42 10.73
CA PRO A 193 12.53 8.53 9.80
C PRO A 193 13.36 9.75 10.21
N GLY A 194 13.90 10.50 9.23
CA GLY A 194 14.46 11.83 9.44
C GLY A 194 15.89 12.07 8.94
N GLN A 195 16.65 11.02 8.63
CA GLN A 195 18.00 11.14 8.06
C GLN A 195 18.08 10.31 6.78
N MET A 196 18.59 10.90 5.69
CA MET A 196 18.96 10.17 4.48
C MET A 196 20.47 9.86 4.53
N PRO A 197 20.90 8.63 4.20
CA PRO A 197 20.08 7.45 3.87
C PRO A 197 19.27 6.95 5.08
N LEU A 198 18.09 6.39 4.82
CA LEU A 198 17.27 5.78 5.89
C LEU A 198 17.94 4.49 6.37
N ILE A 199 18.02 4.33 7.68
CA ILE A 199 18.70 3.20 8.32
C ILE A 199 17.68 2.44 9.16
N ALA A 200 17.73 1.12 9.07
CA ALA A 200 17.00 0.22 9.95
C ALA A 200 17.84 -0.05 11.21
N LYS A 201 17.27 0.20 12.38
CA LYS A 201 17.91 -0.01 13.69
C LYS A 201 17.12 -1.02 14.51
N VAL A 202 17.76 -1.60 15.51
CA VAL A 202 17.10 -2.51 16.46
C VAL A 202 16.69 -1.70 17.67
N ARG A 203 15.38 -1.66 17.98
CA ARG A 203 14.81 -0.94 19.12
C ARG A 203 13.70 -1.76 19.76
N GLU A 204 13.35 -1.48 21.00
CA GLU A 204 12.26 -2.13 21.73
C GLU A 204 10.98 -2.22 20.88
N CYS A 205 10.40 -3.42 20.81
CA CYS A 205 9.16 -3.67 20.08
C CYS A 205 8.00 -2.87 20.70
N LYS A 206 7.21 -2.20 19.87
CA LYS A 206 6.00 -1.48 20.27
C LYS A 206 4.83 -1.91 19.40
N ASP A 207 3.77 -2.36 20.05
CA ASP A 207 2.55 -2.78 19.37
C ASP A 207 1.93 -1.63 18.58
N GLY A 208 1.55 -1.91 17.33
CA GLY A 208 0.89 -0.94 16.45
C GLY A 208 1.79 0.19 15.96
N LYS A 209 3.12 0.06 16.06
CA LYS A 209 4.05 1.06 15.52
C LYS A 209 4.34 0.80 14.04
N ASP A 210 3.77 1.63 13.16
CA ASP A 210 3.92 1.55 11.69
C ASP A 210 5.39 1.47 11.20
N SER A 211 6.37 1.97 11.96
CA SER A 211 7.79 1.93 11.58
C SER A 211 8.49 0.59 11.88
N GLN A 212 7.85 -0.29 12.64
CA GLN A 212 8.33 -1.64 12.96
C GLN A 212 7.60 -2.73 12.16
N GLU A 213 6.70 -2.35 11.27
CA GLU A 213 5.95 -3.26 10.42
C GLU A 213 6.72 -3.53 9.11
N TRP A 214 6.94 -4.81 8.82
CA TRP A 214 7.64 -5.32 7.65
C TRP A 214 6.79 -6.39 6.95
N SER A 215 6.91 -6.44 5.63
CA SER A 215 6.25 -7.40 4.74
C SER A 215 7.33 -8.10 3.93
N TRP A 216 7.27 -9.42 3.85
CA TRP A 216 8.17 -10.25 3.08
C TRP A 216 7.46 -10.78 1.84
N ARG A 217 8.03 -10.56 0.66
CA ARG A 217 7.44 -10.97 -0.63
C ARG A 217 8.07 -12.24 -1.21
N LYS A 218 7.33 -12.98 -2.04
CA LYS A 218 7.76 -14.22 -2.73
C LYS A 218 9.07 -14.07 -3.54
N LYS A 219 9.37 -12.86 -4.01
CA LYS A 219 10.63 -12.54 -4.71
C LYS A 219 11.81 -12.26 -3.77
N GLY A 220 11.67 -12.49 -2.47
CA GLY A 220 12.71 -12.23 -1.48
C GLY A 220 12.83 -10.78 -1.03
N MET A 221 11.91 -9.90 -1.43
CA MET A 221 11.98 -8.48 -1.02
C MET A 221 11.36 -8.29 0.36
N ILE A 222 12.14 -7.75 1.29
CA ILE A 222 11.66 -7.32 2.61
C ILE A 222 11.30 -5.83 2.51
N VAL A 223 10.02 -5.55 2.62
CA VAL A 223 9.43 -4.23 2.41
C VAL A 223 8.84 -3.74 3.72
N SER A 224 9.43 -2.70 4.30
CA SER A 224 8.66 -1.85 5.20
C SER A 224 8.26 -0.66 4.41
N ASN A 225 6.96 -0.37 4.48
CA ASN A 225 6.56 0.96 4.11
C ASN A 225 6.99 1.31 2.65
N GLY A 226 6.73 0.43 1.68
CA GLY A 226 7.10 0.63 0.26
C GLY A 226 8.57 0.85 -0.07
N MET A 227 9.44 0.75 0.92
CA MET A 227 10.87 0.81 0.77
C MET A 227 11.43 -0.57 1.13
N CYS A 228 12.48 -0.94 0.43
CA CYS A 228 13.05 -2.26 0.52
C CYS A 228 14.32 -2.20 1.37
N LEU A 229 14.48 -3.20 2.23
CA LEU A 229 15.73 -3.47 2.92
C LEU A 229 16.79 -3.77 1.85
N THR A 230 17.83 -2.94 1.79
CA THR A 230 18.82 -2.94 0.71
C THR A 230 20.21 -3.03 1.33
N SER A 231 21.07 -3.86 0.76
CA SER A 231 22.47 -3.88 1.13
C SER A 231 23.35 -4.22 -0.07
N ASP A 232 24.59 -3.75 -0.02
CA ASP A 232 25.58 -4.02 -1.04
C ASP A 232 26.98 -3.95 -0.42
N LEU A 233 27.88 -4.80 -0.90
CA LEU A 233 29.27 -4.81 -0.45
C LEU A 233 30.07 -3.68 -1.11
N ASP A 234 29.74 -3.32 -2.34
CA ASP A 234 30.53 -2.36 -3.12
C ASP A 234 30.24 -0.91 -2.69
N THR A 235 28.96 -0.53 -2.66
CA THR A 235 28.55 0.85 -2.41
C THR A 235 28.25 1.16 -0.95
N MET A 236 27.79 0.16 -0.19
CA MET A 236 27.33 0.34 1.18
C MET A 236 28.28 -0.27 2.21
N HIS A 237 29.38 -0.89 1.76
CA HIS A 237 30.35 -1.56 2.63
C HIS A 237 29.72 -2.54 3.63
N GLY A 238 28.61 -3.19 3.21
CA GLY A 238 27.87 -4.13 4.05
C GLY A 238 26.92 -3.50 5.07
N PHE A 239 26.73 -2.17 5.07
CA PHE A 239 25.63 -1.56 5.82
C PHE A 239 24.28 -1.86 5.15
N VAL A 240 23.24 -1.99 5.97
CA VAL A 240 21.87 -2.21 5.52
C VAL A 240 21.09 -0.91 5.64
N VAL A 241 20.60 -0.45 4.50
CA VAL A 241 19.83 0.79 4.36
C VAL A 241 18.45 0.50 3.79
N VAL A 242 17.54 1.44 3.91
CA VAL A 242 16.18 1.32 3.41
C VAL A 242 16.00 2.28 2.25
N GLN A 243 15.83 1.74 1.04
CA GLN A 243 15.75 2.51 -0.19
C GLN A 243 14.46 2.20 -0.95
N PHE A 244 14.15 3.01 -1.97
CA PHE A 244 13.06 2.69 -2.89
C PHE A 244 13.29 1.30 -3.51
N CYS A 245 12.23 0.50 -3.57
CA CYS A 245 12.30 -0.83 -4.17
C CYS A 245 12.68 -0.73 -5.66
N LYS A 246 13.71 -1.48 -6.06
CA LYS A 246 14.33 -1.54 -7.40
C LYS A 246 14.63 -3.02 -7.74
N ASP A 247 15.44 -3.25 -8.78
CA ASP A 247 15.85 -4.59 -9.21
C ASP A 247 16.40 -5.47 -8.06
N PRO A 248 16.18 -6.79 -8.12
CA PRO A 248 16.28 -7.68 -6.96
C PRO A 248 17.69 -7.98 -6.47
N SER A 249 18.77 -7.59 -7.17
CA SER A 249 20.12 -8.03 -6.82
C SER A 249 20.58 -7.55 -5.43
N SER A 250 20.40 -6.27 -5.10
CA SER A 250 20.80 -5.69 -3.79
C SER A 250 19.66 -5.64 -2.76
N GLN A 251 18.48 -6.16 -3.13
CA GLN A 251 17.25 -6.12 -2.32
C GLN A 251 16.63 -7.51 -2.13
N GLY A 252 17.30 -8.55 -2.60
CA GLY A 252 16.89 -9.93 -2.49
C GLY A 252 17.37 -10.54 -1.18
N TRP A 253 16.44 -11.13 -0.46
CA TRP A 253 16.67 -11.83 0.80
C TRP A 253 15.96 -13.18 0.78
N TYR A 254 16.58 -14.20 1.35
CA TYR A 254 15.97 -15.50 1.54
C TYR A 254 16.11 -15.97 2.99
N ARG A 255 15.23 -16.90 3.35
CA ARG A 255 15.19 -17.48 4.69
C ARG A 255 16.02 -18.76 4.73
N ASN A 256 16.91 -18.88 5.72
CA ASN A 256 17.63 -20.13 6.00
C ASN A 256 17.49 -20.44 7.51
N GLY A 257 16.51 -21.27 7.86
CA GLY A 257 16.11 -21.45 9.25
C GLY A 257 15.67 -20.13 9.90
N LEU A 258 16.31 -19.74 11.01
CA LEU A 258 16.05 -18.46 11.68
C LEU A 258 16.94 -17.30 11.16
N LYS A 259 17.80 -17.56 10.17
CA LYS A 259 18.67 -16.54 9.58
C LYS A 259 17.97 -15.86 8.39
N ILE A 260 18.31 -14.59 8.17
CA ILE A 260 17.90 -13.81 6.98
C ILE A 260 19.17 -13.60 6.16
N VAL A 261 19.20 -14.12 4.94
CA VAL A 261 20.42 -14.14 4.11
C VAL A 261 20.24 -13.25 2.89
N HIS A 262 21.23 -12.40 2.62
CA HIS A 262 21.27 -11.54 1.46
C HIS A 262 21.63 -12.36 0.21
N GLN A 263 20.80 -12.28 -0.83
CA GLN A 263 20.87 -13.18 -1.98
C GLN A 263 22.16 -13.01 -2.81
N GLN A 264 22.63 -11.78 -2.99
CA GLN A 264 23.82 -11.51 -3.83
C GLN A 264 25.14 -11.83 -3.13
N SER A 265 25.24 -11.58 -1.81
CA SER A 265 26.50 -11.76 -1.06
C SER A 265 26.56 -13.05 -0.25
N ASN A 266 25.44 -13.76 -0.08
CA ASN A 266 25.29 -14.89 0.85
C ASN A 266 25.67 -14.57 2.30
N PHE A 267 25.61 -13.29 2.68
CA PHE A 267 25.85 -12.84 4.05
C PHE A 267 24.55 -12.72 4.81
N CYS A 268 24.61 -12.98 6.11
CA CYS A 268 23.47 -12.92 7.01
C CYS A 268 23.25 -11.50 7.53
N LEU A 269 21.99 -11.13 7.67
CA LEU A 269 21.57 -9.92 8.38
C LEU A 269 22.00 -10.04 9.85
N ASP A 270 22.77 -9.07 10.34
CA ASP A 270 23.40 -9.10 11.65
C ASP A 270 23.13 -7.79 12.40
N SER A 271 22.73 -7.92 13.67
CA SER A 271 22.47 -6.82 14.59
C SER A 271 23.66 -6.47 15.50
N LYS A 272 24.87 -6.96 15.23
CA LYS A 272 26.11 -6.61 15.97
C LYS A 272 26.30 -5.09 16.20
N ARG A 273 25.80 -4.25 15.30
CA ARG A 273 25.79 -2.78 15.41
C ARG A 273 24.38 -2.19 15.40
N GLY A 274 23.39 -2.92 15.92
CA GLY A 274 21.96 -2.63 15.77
C GLY A 274 21.51 -1.26 16.30
N ASP A 275 22.27 -0.65 17.21
CA ASP A 275 22.08 0.71 17.74
C ASP A 275 22.46 1.80 16.70
N VAL A 276 23.47 1.52 15.87
CA VAL A 276 23.93 2.39 14.77
C VAL A 276 23.17 2.06 13.48
N GLY A 277 23.02 0.78 13.16
CA GLY A 277 22.34 0.27 11.96
C GLY A 277 22.65 -1.22 11.73
N LEU A 278 21.75 -1.91 11.04
CA LEU A 278 21.96 -3.29 10.64
C LEU A 278 23.08 -3.41 9.60
N ILE A 279 23.76 -4.56 9.60
CA ILE A 279 24.82 -4.89 8.64
C ILE A 279 24.59 -6.29 8.06
N ILE A 280 25.24 -6.59 6.94
CA ILE A 280 25.43 -7.96 6.45
C ILE A 280 26.81 -8.45 6.86
N ALA A 281 26.89 -9.67 7.39
CA ALA A 281 28.13 -10.31 7.80
C ALA A 281 28.12 -11.80 7.45
N GLU A 282 29.28 -12.45 7.50
CA GLU A 282 29.35 -13.90 7.31
C GLU A 282 28.38 -14.63 8.26
N CYS A 283 27.71 -15.64 7.73
CA CYS A 283 26.72 -16.40 8.47
C CYS A 283 27.39 -17.28 9.53
N VAL A 284 27.10 -17.01 10.80
CA VAL A 284 27.65 -17.74 11.94
C VAL A 284 26.58 -18.65 12.54
N GLU A 285 26.91 -19.91 12.80
CA GLU A 285 26.01 -20.83 13.51
C GLU A 285 25.81 -20.40 14.96
N ASN A 286 24.55 -20.49 15.45
CA ASN A 286 24.14 -20.10 16.81
C ASN A 286 24.43 -18.65 17.22
N SER A 287 24.57 -17.71 16.28
CA SER A 287 24.70 -16.30 16.63
C SER A 287 23.35 -15.69 17.01
N PRO A 288 23.18 -15.15 18.24
CA PRO A 288 21.93 -14.51 18.65
C PRO A 288 21.65 -13.25 17.84
N THR A 289 22.69 -12.54 17.36
CA THR A 289 22.55 -11.32 16.57
C THR A 289 22.14 -11.56 15.13
N GLN A 290 22.21 -12.81 14.65
CA GLN A 290 21.78 -13.23 13.31
C GLN A 290 20.50 -14.09 13.32
N THR A 291 19.91 -14.28 14.51
CA THR A 291 18.68 -15.04 14.69
C THR A 291 17.51 -14.07 14.71
N TRP A 292 16.55 -14.24 13.80
CA TRP A 292 15.41 -13.33 13.59
C TRP A 292 14.10 -14.10 13.66
N TYR A 293 13.07 -13.50 14.26
CA TYR A 293 11.71 -14.03 14.31
C TYR A 293 10.77 -13.09 13.55
N ILE A 294 9.81 -13.65 12.80
CA ILE A 294 8.82 -12.88 12.04
C ILE A 294 7.45 -13.25 12.57
N SER A 295 6.61 -12.25 12.90
CA SER A 295 5.35 -12.49 13.63
C SER A 295 4.37 -13.42 12.91
N SER A 296 4.25 -13.31 11.59
CA SER A 296 3.38 -14.14 10.77
C SER A 296 4.14 -14.54 9.50
N GLU A 297 4.79 -15.71 9.52
CA GLU A 297 5.52 -16.27 8.38
C GLU A 297 4.79 -17.52 7.87
N VAL A 298 4.46 -17.55 6.57
CA VAL A 298 4.08 -18.76 5.84
C VAL A 298 5.38 -19.31 5.28
N ALA A 299 5.69 -20.59 5.54
CA ALA A 299 6.91 -21.23 5.04
C ALA A 299 7.07 -20.95 3.54
N GLY A 300 8.05 -20.12 3.18
CA GLY A 300 8.40 -19.81 1.80
C GLY A 300 8.93 -21.07 1.09
N PRO A 301 8.91 -21.09 -0.25
CA PRO A 301 9.46 -22.22 -0.99
C PRO A 301 10.94 -22.43 -0.63
N PRO A 302 11.39 -23.69 -0.47
CA PRO A 302 12.79 -23.98 -0.19
C PRO A 302 13.68 -23.54 -1.35
N ASN A 303 14.94 -23.31 -0.99
CA ASN A 303 16.06 -22.82 -1.80
C ASN A 303 16.07 -23.41 -3.24
N PRO A 304 16.20 -22.62 -4.32
CA PRO A 304 16.15 -23.13 -5.70
C PRO A 304 17.35 -23.99 -6.15
N GLU A 305 18.26 -24.41 -5.26
CA GLU A 305 19.48 -25.13 -5.65
C GLU A 305 19.64 -26.55 -5.12
N HIS A 306 18.69 -27.11 -4.36
CA HIS A 306 18.77 -28.54 -3.99
C HIS A 306 17.38 -29.17 -3.82
N ASP A 307 16.75 -29.59 -4.92
CA ASP A 307 15.94 -30.82 -4.92
C ASP A 307 15.60 -31.27 -6.36
N PHE A 308 16.59 -31.92 -7.00
CA PHE A 308 16.34 -32.85 -8.10
C PHE A 308 16.61 -34.24 -7.57
N THR A 309 15.63 -34.86 -6.90
CA THR A 309 15.59 -36.34 -6.76
C THR A 309 14.33 -36.83 -6.07
N PHE A 310 13.57 -37.67 -6.79
CA PHE A 310 12.62 -38.70 -6.34
C PHE A 310 11.33 -38.28 -5.59
N ALA A 311 10.19 -38.39 -6.27
CA ALA A 311 9.31 -39.57 -6.11
C ALA A 311 8.09 -39.48 -7.05
N GLU A 312 8.08 -40.36 -8.05
CA GLU A 312 6.86 -40.89 -8.66
C GLU A 312 6.03 -41.67 -7.60
N GLU A 313 4.79 -42.00 -7.97
CA GLU A 313 3.85 -42.93 -7.30
C GLU A 313 3.03 -42.41 -6.10
N LYS A 314 1.80 -41.93 -6.39
CA LYS A 314 0.59 -42.79 -6.40
C LYS A 314 -0.67 -41.99 -6.70
N ALA A 315 -1.29 -42.33 -7.83
CA ALA A 315 -2.72 -42.21 -8.02
C ALA A 315 -3.42 -43.38 -7.30
N GLN A 316 -4.58 -43.11 -6.67
CA GLN A 316 -5.73 -43.98 -6.36
C GLN A 316 -6.28 -43.72 -4.95
N LEU A 317 -7.36 -42.93 -4.88
CA LEU A 317 -8.69 -43.29 -4.36
C LEU A 317 -9.64 -42.09 -4.48
#